data_AF-A0A6B3H9L6-F1
#
_entry.id   AF-A0A6B3H9L6-F1
#
_cell.length_a   1.000
_cell.length_b   1.000
_cell.length_c   1.000
_cell.angle_alpha   90.00
_cell.angle_beta   90.00
_cell.angle_gamma   90.00
#
_symmetry.space_group_name_H-M   'P 1'
#
loop_
_entity.id
_entity.type
_entity.pdbx_description
1 polymer ?
#
loop_
_entity_poly.entity_id
_entity_poly.type
_entity_poly.pdbx_seq_one_letter_code
_entity_poly.pdbx_strand_id
1 'polypeptide(L)'
;AAGKTLRASSSNGASVASNANDGNRASYWASRENELPQWIEADLGSSVGVDRVVLRLPDGWAARSQTLKLQGSTNGTEFTDLTASKDYRFDAAGGQSATISFDATTTRYVRVLVTANSGS
;
A
#
# COMPACT_ATOMS: atom_id res chain seq x y z
N ALA A 1 9.64 0.93 3.83
CA ALA A 1 10.51 0.01 3.07
C ALA A 1 11.30 0.79 2.01
N ALA A 2 12.07 1.81 2.41
CA ALA A 2 12.86 2.60 1.45
C ALA A 2 13.97 1.73 0.84
N GLY A 3 14.22 1.90 -0.46
CA GLY A 3 15.21 1.12 -1.21
C GLY A 3 14.85 -0.36 -1.40
N LYS A 4 13.63 -0.77 -1.04
CA LYS A 4 13.11 -2.12 -1.31
C LYS A 4 12.39 -2.16 -2.66
N THR A 5 12.37 -3.32 -3.31
CA THR A 5 11.68 -3.49 -4.58
C THR A 5 10.18 -3.48 -4.34
N LEU A 6 9.46 -2.60 -5.04
CA LEU A 6 8.01 -2.58 -5.11
C LEU A 6 7.52 -3.18 -6.43
N ARG A 7 6.41 -3.92 -6.36
CA ARG A 7 5.64 -4.39 -7.52
C ARG A 7 4.17 -4.04 -7.32
N ALA A 8 3.43 -3.94 -8.41
CA ALA A 8 2.01 -3.68 -8.37
C ALA A 8 1.28 -4.49 -9.43
N SER A 9 -0.04 -4.69 -9.26
CA SER A 9 -0.90 -5.35 -10.23
C SER A 9 -0.98 -4.62 -11.57
N SER A 10 -0.89 -3.29 -11.54
CA SER A 10 -0.90 -2.44 -12.73
C SER A 10 -0.27 -1.07 -12.42
N SER A 11 -0.16 -0.21 -13.42
CA SER A 11 0.23 1.19 -13.27
C SER A 11 -0.54 2.09 -14.25
N ASN A 12 -0.74 3.35 -13.87
CA ASN A 12 -1.30 4.39 -14.74
C ASN A 12 -0.21 5.39 -15.17
N GLY A 13 0.20 5.31 -16.44
CA GLY A 13 1.25 6.16 -17.01
C GLY A 13 2.56 6.09 -16.22
N ALA A 14 3.08 7.25 -15.82
CA ALA A 14 4.32 7.38 -15.04
C ALA A 14 4.16 7.06 -13.54
N SER A 15 2.94 6.76 -13.06
CA SER A 15 2.64 6.47 -11.65
C SER A 15 2.95 5.01 -11.29
N VAL A 16 4.21 4.63 -11.41
CA VAL A 16 4.69 3.25 -11.25
C VAL A 16 4.94 2.87 -9.78
N ALA A 17 5.08 1.56 -9.50
CA ALA A 17 5.19 1.04 -8.13
C ALA A 17 6.37 1.64 -7.35
N SER A 18 7.53 1.86 -7.99
CA SER A 18 8.73 2.42 -7.35
C SER A 18 8.52 3.83 -6.79
N ASN A 19 7.53 4.57 -7.26
CA ASN A 19 7.21 5.89 -6.74
C ASN A 19 6.65 5.84 -5.31
N ALA A 20 6.13 4.70 -4.83
CA ALA A 20 5.48 4.64 -3.52
C ALA A 20 6.47 4.52 -2.34
N ASN A 21 7.77 4.33 -2.59
CA ASN A 21 8.80 4.28 -1.54
C ASN A 21 10.08 5.06 -1.88
N ASP A 22 10.02 5.98 -2.85
CA ASP A 22 11.16 6.82 -3.27
C ASP A 22 11.45 7.98 -2.31
N GLY A 23 10.56 8.23 -1.33
CA GLY A 23 10.69 9.30 -0.35
C GLY A 23 10.22 10.68 -0.83
N ASN A 24 9.71 10.78 -2.05
CA ASN A 24 9.19 12.01 -2.64
C ASN A 24 7.66 12.04 -2.54
N ARG A 25 7.11 13.11 -1.95
CA ARG A 25 5.65 13.26 -1.80
C ARG A 25 4.92 13.69 -3.08
N ALA A 26 5.65 14.09 -4.12
CA ALA A 26 5.08 14.48 -5.39
C ALA A 26 4.89 13.30 -6.36
N SER A 27 5.57 12.17 -6.11
CA SER A 27 5.44 10.93 -6.88
C SER A 27 4.60 9.91 -6.10
N TYR A 28 3.84 9.10 -6.83
CA TYR A 28 2.99 8.07 -6.27
C TYR A 28 2.80 6.92 -7.25
N TRP A 29 2.34 5.79 -6.72
CA TRP A 29 1.79 4.71 -7.54
C TRP A 29 0.28 4.92 -7.72
N ALA A 30 -0.20 4.68 -8.93
CA ALA A 30 -1.62 4.56 -9.21
C ALA A 30 -1.87 3.35 -10.09
N SER A 31 -2.88 2.55 -9.75
CA SER A 31 -3.37 1.48 -10.62
C SER A 31 -4.10 2.03 -11.84
N ARG A 32 -4.41 1.15 -12.79
CA ARG A 32 -5.43 1.44 -13.81
C ARG A 32 -6.76 1.83 -13.15
N GLU A 33 -7.45 2.77 -13.78
CA GLU A 33 -8.72 3.29 -13.29
C GLU A 33 -9.83 2.25 -13.47
N ASN A 34 -10.81 2.25 -12.56
CA ASN A 34 -11.99 1.37 -12.60
C ASN A 34 -11.69 -0.15 -12.60
N GLU A 35 -10.48 -0.57 -12.22
CA GLU A 35 -10.06 -1.98 -12.21
C GLU A 35 -9.82 -2.54 -10.79
N LEU A 36 -10.56 -2.10 -9.77
CA LEU A 36 -10.41 -2.67 -8.42
C LEU A 36 -10.92 -4.12 -8.35
N PRO A 37 -10.29 -5.02 -7.56
CA PRO A 37 -9.21 -4.74 -6.62
C PRO A 37 -7.82 -4.64 -7.28
N GLN A 38 -6.96 -3.82 -6.70
CA GLN A 38 -5.57 -3.61 -7.15
C GLN A 38 -4.62 -3.69 -5.95
N TRP A 39 -3.37 -4.04 -6.20
CA TRP A 39 -2.40 -4.22 -5.13
C TRP A 39 -1.05 -3.59 -5.44
N ILE A 40 -0.36 -3.20 -4.38
CA ILE A 40 1.05 -2.87 -4.35
C ILE A 40 1.74 -3.70 -3.26
N GLU A 41 2.94 -4.17 -3.54
CA GLU A 41 3.67 -5.14 -2.72
C GLU A 41 5.13 -4.75 -2.60
N ALA A 42 5.69 -4.90 -1.40
CA ALA A 42 7.11 -4.77 -1.11
C ALA A 42 7.77 -6.14 -0.89
N ASP A 43 8.87 -6.41 -1.59
CA ASP A 43 9.84 -7.45 -1.22
C ASP A 43 10.82 -6.86 -0.20
N LEU A 44 10.76 -7.32 1.04
CA LEU A 44 11.63 -6.86 2.13
C LEU A 44 13.07 -7.39 1.99
N GLY A 45 13.33 -8.31 1.08
CA GLY A 45 14.62 -8.93 0.78
C GLY A 45 14.96 -10.15 1.65
N SER A 46 14.32 -10.27 2.81
CA SER A 46 14.40 -11.41 3.71
C SER A 46 13.13 -11.46 4.58
N SER A 47 12.87 -12.60 5.22
CA SER A 47 11.82 -12.69 6.22
C SER A 47 12.20 -11.90 7.47
N VAL A 48 11.41 -10.89 7.81
CA VAL A 48 11.62 -10.01 8.97
C VAL A 48 10.31 -9.84 9.74
N GLY A 49 10.41 -9.50 11.02
CA GLY A 49 9.24 -9.13 11.82
C GLY A 49 8.65 -7.81 11.33
N VAL A 50 7.34 -7.79 11.08
CA VAL A 50 6.57 -6.61 10.69
C VAL A 50 5.30 -6.56 11.52
N ASP A 51 4.95 -5.39 12.02
CA ASP A 51 3.77 -5.12 12.84
C ASP A 51 2.95 -3.92 12.34
N ARG A 52 3.46 -3.20 11.34
CA ARG A 52 2.88 -1.94 10.88
C ARG A 52 3.22 -1.62 9.43
N VAL A 53 2.23 -1.06 8.73
CA VAL A 53 2.40 -0.38 7.44
C VAL A 53 1.91 1.06 7.57
N VAL A 54 2.66 1.99 6.97
CA VAL A 54 2.25 3.39 6.85
C VAL A 54 2.04 3.69 5.37
N LEU A 55 0.81 4.03 5.01
CA LEU A 55 0.43 4.48 3.68
C LEU A 55 0.32 6.00 3.68
N ARG A 56 0.72 6.62 2.59
CA ARG A 56 0.65 8.07 2.42
C ARG A 56 0.20 8.39 1.00
N LEU A 57 -0.62 9.41 0.86
CA LEU A 57 -1.02 9.99 -0.42
C LEU A 57 -0.30 11.33 -0.63
N PRO A 58 -0.21 11.84 -1.87
CA PRO A 58 0.34 13.15 -2.15
C PRO A 58 -0.33 14.26 -1.34
N ASP A 59 0.46 15.27 -0.97
CA ASP A 59 -0.06 16.45 -0.29
C ASP A 59 -1.00 17.25 -1.20
N GLY A 60 -1.99 17.94 -0.62
CA GLY A 60 -2.96 18.75 -1.37
C GLY A 60 -4.08 17.96 -2.05
N TRP A 61 -4.05 16.63 -2.05
CA TRP A 61 -5.19 15.83 -2.52
C TRP A 61 -6.45 16.05 -1.67
N ALA A 62 -7.61 16.05 -2.33
CA ALA A 62 -8.90 16.03 -1.63
C ALA A 62 -8.99 14.79 -0.72
N ALA A 63 -9.63 14.98 0.44
CA ALA A 63 -9.85 13.91 1.40
C ALA A 63 -10.55 12.72 0.74
N ARG A 64 -10.08 11.51 1.03
CA ARG A 64 -10.62 10.27 0.47
C ARG A 64 -10.55 9.11 1.45
N SER A 65 -11.32 8.07 1.17
CA SER A 65 -11.24 6.79 1.86
C SER A 65 -10.84 5.70 0.89
N GLN A 66 -10.01 4.76 1.36
CA GLN A 66 -9.69 3.53 0.65
C GLN A 66 -10.07 2.33 1.51
N THR A 67 -10.86 1.41 0.96
CA THR A 67 -11.11 0.11 1.59
C THR A 67 -9.95 -0.81 1.23
N LEU A 68 -9.22 -1.31 2.22
CA LEU A 68 -8.06 -2.17 1.97
C LEU A 68 -7.80 -3.13 3.12
N LYS A 69 -6.93 -4.12 2.83
CA LYS A 69 -6.30 -5.00 3.82
C LYS A 69 -4.81 -5.17 3.54
N LEU A 70 -4.07 -5.54 4.59
CA LEU A 70 -2.69 -5.97 4.47
C LEU A 70 -2.61 -7.49 4.34
N GLN A 71 -1.69 -7.95 3.53
CA GLN A 71 -1.39 -9.36 3.33
C GLN A 71 0.11 -9.62 3.44
N GLY A 72 0.48 -10.80 3.91
CA GLY A 72 1.86 -11.26 4.04
C GLY A 72 2.14 -12.48 3.17
N SER A 73 3.38 -12.66 2.75
CA SER A 73 3.84 -13.88 2.07
C SER A 73 5.32 -14.16 2.32
N THR A 74 5.69 -15.44 2.37
CA THR A 74 7.09 -15.88 2.42
C THR A 74 7.68 -16.16 1.04
N ASN A 75 6.84 -16.42 0.03
CA ASN A 75 7.24 -16.84 -1.32
C ASN A 75 6.88 -15.83 -2.44
N GLY A 76 6.05 -14.82 -2.14
CA GLY A 76 5.65 -13.79 -3.10
C GLY A 76 4.56 -14.23 -4.07
N THR A 77 3.96 -15.41 -3.87
CA THR A 77 2.87 -15.94 -4.71
C THR A 77 1.61 -16.25 -3.91
N GLU A 78 1.75 -16.79 -2.71
CA GLU A 78 0.64 -17.15 -1.82
C GLU A 78 0.56 -16.14 -0.68
N PHE A 79 -0.58 -15.48 -0.54
CA PHE A 79 -0.76 -14.39 0.42
C PHE A 79 -1.83 -14.75 1.46
N THR A 80 -1.53 -14.45 2.72
CA THR A 80 -2.48 -14.54 3.83
C THR A 80 -2.82 -13.15 4.34
N ASP A 81 -4.06 -12.97 4.77
CA ASP A 81 -4.50 -11.69 5.33
C ASP A 81 -3.86 -11.46 6.71
N LEU A 82 -3.22 -10.31 6.88
CA LEU A 82 -2.69 -9.83 8.16
C LEU A 82 -3.72 -8.95 8.89
N THR A 83 -4.65 -8.36 8.14
CA THR A 83 -5.74 -7.54 8.68
C THR A 83 -7.06 -7.87 7.98
N ALA A 84 -8.18 -7.65 8.67
CA ALA A 84 -9.47 -7.57 8.01
C ALA A 84 -9.50 -6.39 7.02
N SER A 85 -10.32 -6.51 5.96
CA SER A 85 -10.57 -5.40 5.04
C SER A 85 -11.46 -4.36 5.71
N LYS A 86 -11.04 -3.08 5.65
CA LYS A 86 -11.82 -1.95 6.17
C LYS A 86 -11.42 -0.63 5.51
N ASP A 87 -12.22 0.39 5.75
CA ASP A 87 -11.94 1.75 5.27
C ASP A 87 -10.85 2.44 6.09
N TYR A 88 -9.95 3.11 5.36
CA TYR A 88 -8.96 4.01 5.91
C TYR A 88 -9.09 5.38 5.26
N ARG A 89 -9.16 6.41 6.10
CA ARG A 89 -9.30 7.79 5.68
C ARG A 89 -7.93 8.44 5.49
N PHE A 90 -7.81 9.21 4.41
CA PHE A 90 -6.67 10.06 4.11
C PHE A 90 -7.18 11.49 3.92
N ASP A 91 -6.71 12.40 4.77
CA ASP A 91 -7.03 13.82 4.68
C ASP A 91 -5.90 14.70 5.23
N ALA A 92 -6.03 16.02 5.08
CA ALA A 92 -5.01 16.96 5.53
C ALA A 92 -4.78 16.92 7.06
N ALA A 93 -5.84 16.65 7.86
CA ALA A 93 -5.73 16.56 9.31
C ALA A 93 -4.87 15.35 9.74
N GLY A 94 -4.97 14.23 9.02
CA GLY A 94 -4.11 13.04 9.19
C GLY A 94 -2.79 13.10 8.42
N GLY A 95 -2.41 14.26 7.86
CA GLY A 95 -1.19 14.41 7.06
C GLY A 95 -1.17 13.53 5.79
N GLN A 96 -2.35 13.30 5.21
CA GLN A 96 -2.59 12.41 4.07
C GLN A 96 -2.06 10.99 4.29
N SER A 97 -2.12 10.50 5.53
CA SER A 97 -1.50 9.23 5.92
C SER A 97 -2.46 8.33 6.70
N ALA A 98 -2.32 7.02 6.50
CA ALA A 98 -2.96 6.00 7.31
C ALA A 98 -1.91 5.06 7.89
N THR A 99 -1.97 4.83 9.20
CA THR A 99 -1.13 3.85 9.88
C THR A 99 -1.96 2.62 10.22
N ILE A 100 -1.49 1.46 9.78
CA ILE A 100 -2.18 0.18 9.92
C ILE A 100 -1.28 -0.73 10.75
N SER A 101 -1.69 -1.02 11.98
CA SER A 101 -0.98 -1.93 12.88
C SER A 101 -1.69 -3.29 12.95
N PHE A 102 -0.93 -4.34 13.19
CA PHE A 102 -1.38 -5.73 13.29
C PHE A 102 -0.42 -6.54 14.16
N ASP A 103 -0.81 -7.77 14.52
CA ASP A 103 0.05 -8.64 15.32
C ASP A 103 1.35 -8.95 14.58
N ALA A 104 2.48 -8.80 15.29
CA ALA A 104 3.80 -8.97 14.71
C ALA A 104 3.92 -10.31 13.98
N THR A 105 4.22 -10.23 12.69
CA THR A 105 4.33 -11.40 11.80
C THR A 105 5.68 -11.37 11.10
N THR A 106 6.35 -12.53 11.06
CA THR A 106 7.57 -12.70 10.28
C THR A 106 7.21 -13.03 8.83
N THR A 107 7.52 -12.13 7.91
CA THR A 107 7.18 -12.27 6.48
C THR A 107 8.25 -11.63 5.60
N ARG A 108 8.32 -12.02 4.32
CA ARG A 108 9.24 -11.40 3.34
C ARG A 108 8.52 -10.39 2.45
N TYR A 109 7.28 -10.66 2.10
CA TYR A 109 6.48 -9.81 1.23
C TYR A 109 5.33 -9.23 2.03
N VAL A 110 5.10 -7.93 1.86
CA VAL A 110 3.93 -7.25 2.42
C VAL A 110 3.18 -6.61 1.26
N ARG A 111 1.90 -6.93 1.14
CA ARG A 111 1.01 -6.45 0.09
C ARG A 111 -0.14 -5.65 0.68
N VAL A 112 -0.43 -4.51 0.08
CA VAL A 112 -1.64 -3.74 0.34
C VAL A 112 -2.61 -4.07 -0.79
N LEU A 113 -3.75 -4.68 -0.46
CA LEU A 113 -4.82 -4.96 -1.41
C LEU A 113 -5.94 -3.95 -1.20
N VAL A 114 -6.16 -3.09 -2.20
CA VAL A 114 -7.19 -2.05 -2.20
C VAL A 114 -8.40 -2.55 -2.98
N THR A 115 -9.58 -2.48 -2.37
CA THR A 115 -10.85 -2.98 -2.94
C THR A 115 -11.86 -1.87 -3.25
N ALA A 116 -11.72 -0.70 -2.63
CA ALA A 116 -12.48 0.50 -3.00
C ALA A 116 -11.65 1.77 -2.77
N ASN A 117 -11.92 2.82 -3.53
CA ASN A 117 -11.32 4.14 -3.37
C ASN A 117 -12.38 5.21 -3.71
N SER A 118 -12.58 6.17 -2.81
CA SER A 118 -13.54 7.26 -3.04
C SER A 118 -12.94 8.42 -3.84
N GLY A 119 -11.64 8.40 -4.14
CA GLY A 119 -11.00 9.40 -4.99
C GLY A 119 -11.36 9.17 -6.46
N SER A 120 -11.92 10.20 -7.09
CA SER A 120 -12.13 10.31 -8.54
C SER A 120 -10.86 10.71 -9.27
#